data_AF-A0A315EZC6-F1
#
_entry.id   AF-A0A315EZC6-F1
#
_cell.length_a   1.000
_cell.length_b   1.000
_cell.length_c   1.000
_cell.angle_alpha   90.00
_cell.angle_beta   90.00
_cell.angle_gamma   90.00
#
_symmetry.space_group_name_H-M   'P 1'
#
loop_
_entity.id
_entity.type
_entity.pdbx_description
1 polymer ?
#
loop_
_entity_poly.entity_id
_entity_poly.type
_entity_poly.pdbx_seq_one_letter_code
_entity_poly.pdbx_strand_id
1 'polypeptide(L)'
;MAIRATELVFAWSLTIQTLEYLRMGKYTADDAFWSWPLQRADIPNAPVRALFDVLFKPQIHQLHLVLRLCAAVALAVQGASLPLIGFLFLGNLLILIRWRGAFNGGSDFMTLVVLTGLLISQVVGALVHVGLGWQAGFWYIAIQAITSYFMSGAVKLLRREWRNGSAMTIFLNGAIYGPLSATHPLRNKWLAMLGSWGFIVWEILFPLSLLDPRLAAVFCAVAALFHFLVFWFFGLNRFFWAWLCAFPAIIWCSAQFSARFI
;
A
#
# COMPACT_ATOMS: atom_id res chain seq x y z
N MET A 1 21.62 -2.45 0.66
CA MET A 1 20.68 -2.79 1.75
C MET A 1 19.23 -2.41 1.44
N ALA A 2 18.92 -1.17 1.06
CA ALA A 2 17.54 -0.73 0.80
C ALA A 2 16.78 -1.58 -0.24
N ILE A 3 17.43 -1.99 -1.34
CA ILE A 3 16.86 -2.90 -2.36
C ILE A 3 16.29 -4.17 -1.74
N ARG A 4 17.14 -4.97 -1.08
CA ARG A 4 16.72 -6.22 -0.43
C ARG A 4 15.67 -5.98 0.66
N ALA A 5 15.77 -4.88 1.41
CA ALA A 5 14.76 -4.55 2.41
C ALA A 5 13.38 -4.30 1.77
N THR A 6 13.31 -3.53 0.69
CA THR A 6 12.06 -3.33 -0.08
C THR A 6 11.52 -4.66 -0.57
N GLU A 7 12.36 -5.49 -1.20
CA GLU A 7 11.93 -6.77 -1.77
C GLU A 7 11.41 -7.74 -0.70
N LEU A 8 12.07 -7.84 0.46
CA LEU A 8 11.67 -8.73 1.56
C LEU A 8 10.37 -8.27 2.22
N VAL A 9 10.26 -6.99 2.57
CA VAL A 9 9.04 -6.43 3.19
C VAL A 9 7.87 -6.53 2.20
N PHE A 10 8.14 -6.28 0.92
CA PHE A 10 7.12 -6.38 -0.12
C PHE A 10 6.68 -7.83 -0.39
N ALA A 11 7.62 -8.78 -0.44
CA ALA A 11 7.30 -10.21 -0.54
C ALA A 11 6.45 -10.69 0.64
N TRP A 12 6.77 -10.23 1.86
CA TRP A 12 5.97 -10.52 3.04
C TRP A 12 4.55 -9.94 2.94
N SER A 13 4.43 -8.66 2.56
CA SER A 13 3.14 -8.01 2.33
C SER A 13 2.31 -8.76 1.28
N LEU A 14 2.90 -9.11 0.14
CA LEU A 14 2.25 -9.89 -0.91
C LEU A 14 1.80 -11.28 -0.45
N THR A 15 2.60 -11.94 0.39
CA THR A 15 2.27 -13.26 0.96
C THR A 15 1.00 -13.17 1.78
N ILE A 16 0.92 -12.20 2.70
CA ILE A 16 -0.27 -11.98 3.53
C ILE A 16 -1.49 -11.68 2.65
N GLN A 17 -1.37 -10.73 1.73
CA GLN A 17 -2.47 -10.36 0.83
C GLN A 17 -2.98 -11.56 0.02
N THR A 18 -2.07 -12.38 -0.50
CA THR A 18 -2.39 -13.53 -1.33
C THR A 18 -3.07 -14.64 -0.53
N LEU A 19 -2.61 -14.92 0.69
CA LEU A 19 -3.26 -15.87 1.60
C LEU A 19 -4.68 -15.44 1.97
N GLU A 20 -4.90 -14.14 2.18
CA GLU A 20 -6.24 -13.61 2.40
C GLU A 20 -7.14 -13.82 1.17
N TYR A 21 -6.67 -13.52 -0.04
CA TYR A 21 -7.45 -13.76 -1.27
C TYR A 21 -7.75 -15.25 -1.50
N LEU A 22 -6.80 -16.15 -1.23
CA LEU A 22 -7.03 -17.60 -1.32
C LEU A 22 -8.16 -18.03 -0.38
N ARG A 23 -8.20 -17.48 0.84
CA ARG A 23 -9.28 -17.75 1.80
C ARG A 23 -10.65 -17.22 1.36
N MET A 24 -10.68 -16.24 0.44
CA MET A 24 -11.92 -15.68 -0.10
C MET A 24 -12.57 -16.52 -1.20
N GLY A 25 -11.99 -17.66 -1.59
CA GLY A 25 -12.46 -18.48 -2.73
C GLY A 25 -13.96 -18.79 -2.73
N LYS A 26 -14.53 -19.09 -1.55
CA LYS A 26 -15.96 -19.37 -1.38
C LYS A 26 -16.89 -18.19 -1.71
N TYR A 27 -16.40 -16.95 -1.60
CA TYR A 27 -17.17 -15.74 -1.92
C TYR A 27 -17.08 -15.36 -3.40
N THR A 28 -16.11 -15.94 -4.12
CA THR A 28 -15.84 -15.71 -5.54
C THR A 28 -16.33 -16.83 -6.45
N ALA A 29 -17.02 -17.84 -5.89
CA ALA A 29 -17.65 -18.92 -6.63
C ALA A 29 -18.78 -18.39 -7.55
N ASP A 30 -19.19 -19.18 -8.53
CA ASP A 30 -20.14 -18.74 -9.56
C ASP A 30 -21.55 -18.44 -9.01
N ASP A 31 -21.91 -19.07 -7.90
CA ASP A 31 -23.16 -18.89 -7.16
C ASP A 31 -23.04 -17.87 -6.00
N ALA A 32 -21.85 -17.31 -5.78
CA ALA A 32 -21.59 -16.39 -4.68
C ALA A 32 -21.79 -14.91 -5.07
N PHE A 33 -21.85 -14.03 -4.07
CA PHE A 33 -22.09 -12.60 -4.27
C PHE A 33 -21.05 -11.92 -5.18
N TRP A 34 -19.79 -12.37 -5.14
CA TRP A 34 -18.73 -11.80 -5.97
C TRP A 34 -18.47 -12.63 -7.22
N SER A 35 -19.47 -13.32 -7.77
CA SER A 35 -19.29 -14.20 -8.92
C SER A 35 -18.85 -13.45 -10.19
N TRP A 36 -18.01 -14.09 -11.01
CA TRP A 36 -17.60 -13.52 -12.30
C TRP A 36 -18.77 -13.35 -13.30
N PRO A 37 -19.75 -14.27 -13.39
CA PRO A 37 -20.92 -14.09 -14.25
C PRO A 37 -21.69 -12.78 -14.04
N LEU A 38 -21.71 -12.24 -12.81
CA LEU A 38 -22.28 -10.93 -12.52
C LEU A 38 -21.34 -9.80 -12.92
N GLN A 39 -20.06 -9.89 -12.54
CA GLN A 39 -19.09 -8.81 -12.74
C GLN A 39 -18.70 -8.57 -14.20
N ARG A 40 -18.76 -9.60 -15.05
CA ARG A 40 -18.41 -9.47 -16.48
C ARG A 40 -19.30 -8.48 -17.24
N ALA A 41 -20.46 -8.13 -16.70
CA ALA A 41 -21.34 -7.09 -17.23
C ALA A 41 -20.69 -5.69 -17.17
N ASP A 42 -19.75 -5.47 -16.25
CA ASP A 42 -19.01 -4.21 -16.13
C ASP A 42 -17.94 -4.04 -17.24
N ILE A 43 -17.67 -5.09 -18.04
CA ILE A 43 -16.66 -5.07 -19.10
C ILE A 43 -17.33 -4.90 -20.47
N PRO A 44 -17.36 -3.68 -21.03
CA PRO A 44 -18.08 -3.41 -22.28
C PRO A 44 -17.38 -4.00 -23.51
N ASN A 45 -16.05 -4.08 -23.50
CA ASN A 45 -15.26 -4.56 -24.63
C ASN A 45 -15.30 -6.10 -24.71
N ALA A 46 -15.91 -6.64 -25.77
CA ALA A 46 -16.14 -8.08 -25.90
C ALA A 46 -14.84 -8.93 -25.97
N PRO A 47 -13.79 -8.56 -26.73
CA PRO A 47 -12.50 -9.26 -26.69
C PRO A 47 -11.87 -9.31 -25.30
N VAL A 48 -11.84 -8.17 -24.58
CA VAL A 48 -11.29 -8.10 -23.22
C VAL A 48 -12.12 -8.94 -22.25
N ARG A 49 -13.45 -8.90 -22.38
CA ARG A 49 -14.35 -9.74 -21.58
C ARG A 49 -14.10 -11.22 -21.82
N ALA A 50 -13.93 -11.65 -23.08
CA ALA A 50 -13.62 -13.04 -23.41
C ALA A 50 -12.30 -13.52 -22.81
N LEU A 51 -11.27 -12.67 -22.78
CA LEU A 51 -10.02 -12.96 -22.06
C LEU A 51 -10.28 -13.15 -20.56
N PHE A 52 -11.00 -12.24 -19.93
CA PHE A 52 -11.33 -12.31 -18.51
C PHE A 52 -12.26 -13.48 -18.17
N ASP A 53 -13.13 -13.91 -19.08
CA ASP A 53 -13.93 -15.13 -18.94
C ASP A 53 -13.10 -16.40 -18.81
N VAL A 54 -11.84 -16.39 -19.28
CA VAL A 54 -10.88 -17.47 -19.04
C VAL A 54 -10.13 -17.23 -17.73
N LEU A 55 -9.57 -16.03 -17.54
CA LEU A 55 -8.71 -15.72 -16.40
C LEU A 55 -9.44 -15.73 -15.05
N PHE A 56 -10.73 -15.41 -15.03
CA PHE A 56 -11.54 -15.35 -13.82
C PHE A 56 -12.44 -16.57 -13.61
N LYS A 57 -12.27 -17.63 -14.40
CA LYS A 57 -12.79 -18.95 -14.00
C LYS A 57 -12.24 -19.28 -12.62
N PRO A 58 -13.05 -19.82 -11.68
CA PRO A 58 -12.62 -20.05 -10.31
C PRO A 58 -11.28 -20.79 -10.20
N GLN A 59 -11.08 -21.86 -10.98
CA GLN A 59 -9.85 -22.65 -10.98
C GLN A 59 -8.63 -21.88 -11.49
N ILE A 60 -8.79 -21.07 -12.55
CA ILE A 60 -7.70 -20.28 -13.13
C ILE A 60 -7.32 -19.12 -12.21
N HIS A 61 -8.31 -18.48 -11.59
CA HIS A 61 -8.06 -17.43 -10.61
C HIS A 61 -7.33 -17.98 -9.37
N GLN A 62 -7.74 -19.16 -8.86
CA GLN A 62 -7.05 -19.84 -7.76
C GLN A 62 -5.61 -20.22 -8.14
N LEU A 63 -5.40 -20.76 -9.34
CA LEU A 63 -4.05 -21.04 -9.86
C LEU A 63 -3.20 -19.77 -9.90
N HIS A 64 -3.74 -18.65 -10.41
CA HIS A 64 -3.04 -17.37 -10.40
C HIS A 64 -2.63 -16.95 -8.97
N LEU A 65 -3.51 -17.09 -7.98
CA LEU A 65 -3.20 -16.75 -6.58
C LEU A 65 -2.11 -17.67 -6.01
N VAL A 66 -2.14 -18.97 -6.30
CA VAL A 66 -1.06 -19.91 -5.89
C VAL A 66 0.27 -19.54 -6.55
N LEU A 67 0.27 -19.24 -7.85
CA LEU A 67 1.47 -18.81 -8.57
C LEU A 67 1.98 -17.46 -8.04
N ARG A 68 1.09 -16.53 -7.68
CA ARG A 68 1.44 -15.27 -7.01
C ARG A 68 2.11 -15.52 -5.66
N LEU A 69 1.64 -16.49 -4.88
CA LEU A 69 2.27 -16.87 -3.62
C LEU A 69 3.68 -17.42 -3.83
N CYS A 70 3.86 -18.33 -4.80
CA CYS A 70 5.18 -18.83 -5.19
C CYS A 70 6.10 -17.69 -5.67
N ALA A 71 5.58 -16.75 -6.46
CA ALA A 71 6.32 -15.59 -6.93
C ALA A 71 6.73 -14.64 -5.79
N ALA A 72 5.90 -14.46 -4.77
CA ALA A 72 6.27 -13.71 -3.57
C ALA A 72 7.41 -14.39 -2.80
N VAL A 73 7.37 -15.72 -2.65
CA VAL A 73 8.47 -16.49 -2.04
C VAL A 73 9.74 -16.38 -2.88
N ALA A 74 9.63 -16.50 -4.21
CA ALA A 74 10.76 -16.31 -5.12
C ALA A 74 11.38 -14.90 -4.94
N LEU A 75 10.56 -13.84 -4.89
CA LEU A 75 11.03 -12.48 -4.65
C LEU A 75 11.81 -12.38 -3.32
N ALA A 76 11.33 -13.04 -2.26
CA ALA A 76 12.01 -13.09 -0.98
C ALA A 76 13.37 -13.82 -1.04
N VAL A 77 13.49 -14.91 -1.81
CA VAL A 77 14.70 -15.72 -1.87
C VAL A 77 15.74 -15.16 -2.83
N GLN A 78 15.38 -14.89 -4.08
CA GLN A 78 16.32 -14.51 -5.15
C GLN A 78 16.34 -13.00 -5.47
N GLY A 79 15.34 -12.24 -5.01
CA GLY A 79 15.18 -10.83 -5.39
C GLY A 79 14.44 -10.60 -6.69
N ALA A 80 14.31 -9.33 -7.06
CA ALA A 80 13.52 -8.93 -8.22
C ALA A 80 14.25 -9.27 -9.53
N SER A 81 13.47 -9.79 -10.48
CA SER A 81 13.84 -9.90 -11.88
C SER A 81 12.70 -9.39 -12.74
N LEU A 82 12.99 -8.98 -13.97
CA LEU A 82 11.97 -8.42 -14.87
C LEU A 82 10.78 -9.38 -15.09
N PRO A 83 10.97 -10.68 -15.40
CA PRO A 83 9.84 -11.60 -15.56
C PRO A 83 9.01 -11.76 -14.28
N LEU A 84 9.67 -11.84 -13.13
CA LEU A 84 9.01 -12.04 -11.84
C LEU A 84 8.16 -10.84 -11.46
N ILE A 85 8.72 -9.63 -11.54
CA ILE A 85 8.00 -8.39 -11.24
C ILE A 85 6.91 -8.12 -12.29
N GLY A 86 7.18 -8.42 -13.57
CA GLY A 86 6.17 -8.35 -14.62
C GLY A 86 4.95 -9.24 -14.34
N PHE A 87 5.19 -10.49 -13.94
CA PHE A 87 4.12 -11.42 -13.52
C PHE A 87 3.35 -10.88 -12.31
N LEU A 88 4.05 -10.43 -11.26
CA LEU A 88 3.41 -9.89 -10.05
C LEU A 88 2.60 -8.62 -10.33
N PHE A 89 3.10 -7.73 -11.20
CA PHE A 89 2.43 -6.49 -11.60
C PHE A 89 1.15 -6.78 -12.39
N LEU A 90 1.23 -7.58 -13.45
CA LEU A 90 0.06 -7.95 -14.26
C LEU A 90 -0.96 -8.74 -13.43
N GLY A 91 -0.49 -9.67 -12.59
CA GLY A 91 -1.34 -10.39 -11.65
C GLY A 91 -2.05 -9.48 -10.65
N ASN A 92 -1.39 -8.42 -10.19
CA ASN A 92 -2.02 -7.42 -9.33
C ASN A 92 -3.10 -6.62 -10.05
N LEU A 93 -2.89 -6.25 -11.32
CA LEU A 93 -3.93 -5.62 -12.13
C LEU A 93 -5.15 -6.54 -12.31
N LEU A 94 -4.92 -7.83 -12.55
CA LEU A 94 -6.01 -8.82 -12.62
C LEU A 94 -6.79 -8.91 -11.31
N ILE A 95 -6.12 -8.84 -10.15
CA ILE A 95 -6.80 -8.76 -8.85
C ILE A 95 -7.63 -7.48 -8.76
N LEU A 96 -7.07 -6.31 -9.06
CA LEU A 96 -7.82 -5.05 -9.01
C LEU A 96 -9.06 -5.09 -9.90
N ILE A 97 -8.96 -5.65 -11.10
CA ILE A 97 -10.10 -5.81 -12.01
C ILE A 97 -11.14 -6.77 -11.39
N ARG A 98 -10.69 -7.91 -10.87
CA ARG A 98 -11.56 -8.93 -10.23
C ARG A 98 -12.34 -8.39 -9.03
N TRP A 99 -11.79 -7.39 -8.36
CA TRP A 99 -12.39 -6.74 -7.19
C TRP A 99 -12.99 -5.36 -7.49
N ARG A 100 -13.16 -5.00 -8.78
CA ARG A 100 -13.73 -3.73 -9.26
C ARG A 100 -13.00 -2.49 -8.71
N GLY A 101 -11.69 -2.60 -8.52
CA GLY A 101 -10.83 -1.57 -7.97
C GLY A 101 -10.13 -2.01 -6.69
N ALA A 102 -9.81 -1.04 -5.84
CA ALA A 102 -9.19 -1.28 -4.54
C ALA A 102 -10.21 -1.83 -3.55
N PHE A 103 -10.14 -3.13 -3.27
CA PHE A 103 -10.96 -3.80 -2.27
C PHE A 103 -10.63 -3.34 -0.85
N ASN A 104 -9.34 -3.14 -0.57
CA ASN A 104 -8.81 -2.71 0.72
C ASN A 104 -8.26 -1.27 0.64
N GLY A 105 -8.87 -0.45 -0.22
CA GLY A 105 -8.61 0.99 -0.35
C GLY A 105 -7.13 1.33 -0.59
N GLY A 106 -6.57 2.19 0.24
CA GLY A 106 -5.20 2.70 0.07
C GLY A 106 -4.11 1.63 0.11
N SER A 107 -4.35 0.45 0.68
CA SER A 107 -3.36 -0.63 0.73
C SER A 107 -3.14 -1.31 -0.63
N ASP A 108 -4.21 -1.49 -1.40
CA ASP A 108 -4.14 -2.06 -2.75
C ASP A 108 -3.46 -1.07 -3.71
N PHE A 109 -3.73 0.23 -3.57
CA PHE A 109 -3.05 1.27 -4.32
C PHE A 109 -1.56 1.37 -3.97
N MET A 110 -1.19 1.30 -2.68
CA MET A 110 0.21 1.30 -2.28
C MET A 110 0.95 0.05 -2.78
N THR A 111 0.29 -1.11 -2.81
CA THR A 111 0.84 -2.34 -3.43
C THR A 111 1.13 -2.11 -4.91
N LEU A 112 0.21 -1.46 -5.64
CA LEU A 112 0.42 -1.10 -7.03
C LEU A 112 1.55 -0.08 -7.21
N VAL A 113 1.68 0.90 -6.33
CA VAL A 113 2.80 1.87 -6.33
C VAL A 113 4.14 1.15 -6.18
N VAL A 114 4.28 0.24 -5.22
CA VAL A 114 5.52 -0.49 -5.01
C VAL A 114 5.83 -1.41 -6.19
N LEU A 115 4.85 -2.14 -6.73
CA LEU A 115 5.04 -2.95 -7.94
C LEU A 115 5.45 -2.12 -9.15
N THR A 116 4.85 -0.94 -9.33
CA THR A 116 5.19 -0.03 -10.43
C THR A 116 6.63 0.46 -10.28
N GLY A 117 7.05 0.84 -9.06
CA GLY A 117 8.43 1.21 -8.79
C GLY A 117 9.41 0.08 -9.08
N LEU A 118 9.12 -1.14 -8.63
CA LEU A 118 9.95 -2.32 -8.93
C LEU A 118 9.98 -2.60 -10.44
N LEU A 119 8.85 -2.47 -11.15
CA LEU A 119 8.79 -2.68 -12.60
C LEU A 119 9.64 -1.63 -13.34
N ILE A 120 9.53 -0.36 -12.95
CA ILE A 120 10.40 0.72 -13.46
C ILE A 120 11.86 0.34 -13.23
N SER A 121 12.22 -0.15 -12.04
CA SER A 121 13.59 -0.55 -11.75
C SER A 121 14.10 -1.67 -12.63
N GLN A 122 13.29 -2.70 -12.87
CA GLN A 122 13.68 -3.82 -13.72
C GLN A 122 13.74 -3.46 -15.20
N VAL A 123 12.78 -2.68 -15.71
CA VAL A 123 12.74 -2.25 -17.12
C VAL A 123 13.89 -1.30 -17.44
N VAL A 124 14.07 -0.23 -16.66
CA VAL A 124 15.17 0.72 -16.87
C VAL A 124 16.52 0.05 -16.62
N GLY A 125 16.59 -0.85 -15.63
CA GLY A 125 17.79 -1.64 -15.36
C GLY A 125 18.23 -2.51 -16.54
N ALA A 126 17.26 -3.10 -17.25
CA ALA A 126 17.51 -3.92 -18.45
C ALA A 126 17.83 -3.09 -19.70
N LEU A 127 17.21 -1.91 -19.86
CA LEU A 127 17.39 -1.07 -21.05
C LEU A 127 18.61 -0.14 -20.99
N VAL A 128 19.00 0.28 -19.78
CA VAL A 128 20.04 1.31 -19.59
C VAL A 128 21.15 0.79 -18.67
N HIS A 129 20.93 0.77 -17.35
CA HIS A 129 21.78 0.09 -16.39
C HIS A 129 21.08 -0.05 -15.03
N VAL A 130 21.45 -1.11 -14.28
CA VAL A 130 20.81 -1.51 -13.02
C VAL A 130 20.74 -0.38 -11.99
N GLY A 131 21.82 0.43 -11.87
CA GLY A 131 21.87 1.55 -10.92
C GLY A 131 20.79 2.61 -11.17
N LEU A 132 20.62 3.05 -12.41
CA LEU A 132 19.60 4.04 -12.77
C LEU A 132 18.19 3.46 -12.62
N GLY A 133 18.00 2.17 -12.90
CA GLY A 133 16.73 1.49 -12.67
C GLY A 133 16.28 1.57 -11.22
N TRP A 134 17.13 1.16 -10.28
CA TRP A 134 16.80 1.25 -8.85
C TRP A 134 16.59 2.68 -8.39
N GLN A 135 17.39 3.63 -8.88
CA GLN A 135 17.19 5.05 -8.60
C GLN A 135 15.81 5.54 -9.07
N ALA A 136 15.41 5.25 -10.31
CA ALA A 136 14.14 5.67 -10.87
C ALA A 136 12.94 5.06 -10.12
N GLY A 137 12.99 3.76 -9.86
CA GLY A 137 11.90 3.07 -9.15
C GLY A 137 11.77 3.52 -7.68
N PHE A 138 12.88 3.75 -6.99
CA PHE A 138 12.85 4.24 -5.62
C PHE A 138 12.34 5.68 -5.53
N TRP A 139 12.76 6.57 -6.43
CA TRP A 139 12.21 7.93 -6.49
C TRP A 139 10.71 7.92 -6.80
N TYR A 140 10.25 7.04 -7.70
CA TYR A 140 8.82 6.86 -7.95
C TYR A 140 8.06 6.48 -6.67
N ILE A 141 8.52 5.45 -5.94
CA ILE A 141 7.88 5.00 -4.68
C ILE A 141 7.89 6.11 -3.64
N ALA A 142 9.05 6.76 -3.44
CA ALA A 142 9.22 7.80 -2.44
C ALA A 142 8.31 9.01 -2.72
N ILE A 143 8.27 9.49 -3.97
CA ILE A 143 7.41 10.62 -4.36
C ILE A 143 5.94 10.30 -4.12
N GLN A 144 5.48 9.12 -4.53
CA GLN A 144 4.09 8.69 -4.32
C GLN A 144 3.74 8.61 -2.83
N ALA A 145 4.61 8.01 -2.01
CA ALA A 145 4.38 7.87 -0.57
C ALA A 145 4.42 9.22 0.16
N ILE A 146 5.44 10.05 -0.08
CA ILE A 146 5.58 11.38 0.53
C ILE A 146 4.40 12.27 0.15
N THR A 147 4.01 12.27 -1.13
CA THR A 147 2.85 13.04 -1.61
C THR A 147 1.57 12.54 -0.95
N SER A 148 1.41 11.23 -0.76
CA SER A 148 0.22 10.68 -0.09
C SER A 148 0.12 11.16 1.37
N TYR A 149 1.23 11.19 2.11
CA TYR A 149 1.23 11.78 3.47
C TYR A 149 0.92 13.27 3.43
N PHE A 150 1.60 14.04 2.59
CA PHE A 150 1.37 15.48 2.47
C PHE A 150 -0.08 15.82 2.13
N MET A 151 -0.66 15.16 1.13
CA MET A 151 -2.05 15.39 0.71
C MET A 151 -3.05 14.99 1.80
N SER A 152 -2.76 13.90 2.51
CA SER A 152 -3.55 13.50 3.69
C SER A 152 -3.57 14.61 4.74
N GLY A 153 -2.40 15.17 5.08
CA GLY A 153 -2.28 16.28 6.03
C GLY A 153 -2.95 17.57 5.55
N ALA A 154 -2.77 17.92 4.27
CA ALA A 154 -3.39 19.09 3.65
C ALA A 154 -4.92 19.01 3.68
N VAL A 155 -5.51 17.87 3.35
CA VAL A 155 -6.96 17.67 3.44
C VAL A 155 -7.43 17.78 4.89
N LYS A 156 -6.70 17.20 5.86
CA LYS A 156 -7.04 17.34 7.28
C LYS A 156 -6.96 18.79 7.76
N LEU A 157 -5.98 19.57 7.31
CA LEU A 157 -5.88 20.99 7.64
C LEU A 157 -7.10 21.78 7.14
N LEU A 158 -7.60 21.48 5.95
CA LEU A 158 -8.75 22.19 5.36
C LEU A 158 -10.08 21.85 6.08
N ARG A 159 -10.21 20.63 6.62
CA ARG A 159 -11.44 20.15 7.26
C ARG A 159 -11.55 20.61 8.72
N ARG A 160 -12.68 21.22 9.08
CA ARG A 160 -12.90 21.80 10.43
C ARG A 160 -12.88 20.73 11.52
N GLU A 161 -13.40 19.54 11.22
CA GLU A 161 -13.52 18.40 12.12
C GLU A 161 -12.16 17.86 12.55
N TRP A 162 -11.15 17.96 11.68
CA TRP A 162 -9.79 17.60 12.03
C TRP A 162 -9.15 18.70 12.88
N ARG A 163 -9.30 19.98 12.50
CA ARG A 163 -8.75 21.12 13.25
C ARG A 163 -9.31 21.26 14.67
N ASN A 164 -10.58 20.89 14.90
CA ASN A 164 -11.19 20.96 16.22
C ASN A 164 -11.08 19.64 17.03
N GLY A 165 -10.44 18.60 16.47
CA GLY A 165 -10.24 17.30 17.08
C GLY A 165 -11.42 16.32 17.03
N SER A 166 -12.59 16.71 16.51
CA SER A 166 -13.77 15.84 16.50
C SER A 166 -13.64 14.67 15.53
N ALA A 167 -12.91 14.83 14.43
CA ALA A 167 -12.71 13.77 13.45
C ALA A 167 -12.10 12.52 14.09
N MET A 168 -11.06 12.68 14.92
CA MET A 168 -10.39 11.54 15.55
C MET A 168 -11.34 10.70 16.43
N THR A 169 -12.22 11.35 17.20
CA THR A 169 -13.20 10.64 18.02
C THR A 169 -14.30 10.02 17.17
N ILE A 170 -14.73 10.68 16.08
CA ILE A 170 -15.68 10.11 15.12
C ILE A 170 -15.12 8.81 14.52
N PHE A 171 -13.88 8.84 14.00
CA PHE A 171 -13.23 7.67 13.42
C PHE A 171 -13.09 6.53 14.44
N LEU A 172 -12.56 6.81 15.63
CA LEU A 172 -12.36 5.79 16.66
C LEU A 172 -13.68 5.23 17.21
N ASN A 173 -14.78 5.99 17.19
CA ASN A 173 -16.07 5.47 17.58
C ASN A 173 -16.64 4.47 16.55
N GLY A 174 -16.26 4.60 15.28
CA GLY A 174 -16.62 3.66 14.20
C GLY A 174 -15.59 2.56 13.96
N ALA A 175 -14.55 2.46 14.79
CA ALA A 175 -13.54 1.40 14.73
C ALA A 175 -14.12 0.04 15.16
N ILE A 176 -13.40 -1.06 14.91
CA ILE A 176 -13.90 -2.44 15.20
C ILE A 176 -14.20 -2.63 16.70
N TYR A 177 -13.42 -1.98 17.56
CA TYR A 177 -13.62 -1.99 19.01
C TYR A 177 -14.31 -0.73 19.53
N GLY A 178 -14.90 0.07 18.64
CA GLY A 178 -15.68 1.25 18.99
C GLY A 178 -17.07 0.90 19.57
N PRO A 179 -17.74 1.84 20.23
CA PRO A 179 -17.29 3.20 20.50
C PRO A 179 -16.27 3.28 21.65
N LEU A 180 -15.51 4.38 21.72
CA LEU A 180 -14.63 4.64 22.86
C LEU A 180 -15.44 4.69 24.17
N SER A 181 -14.87 4.25 25.29
CA SER A 181 -15.56 4.38 26.59
C SER A 181 -15.82 5.85 26.95
N ALA A 182 -16.78 6.09 27.85
CA ALA A 182 -17.11 7.44 28.32
C ALA A 182 -15.93 8.10 29.08
N THR A 183 -15.07 7.29 29.69
CA THR A 183 -13.89 7.73 30.45
C THR A 183 -12.60 7.75 29.63
N HIS A 184 -12.67 7.44 28.34
CA HIS A 184 -11.48 7.38 27.48
C HIS A 184 -10.80 8.75 27.39
N PRO A 185 -9.45 8.87 27.49
CA PRO A 185 -8.75 10.17 27.46
C PRO A 185 -9.08 11.03 26.25
N LEU A 186 -9.29 10.42 25.08
CA LEU A 186 -9.68 11.13 23.85
C LEU A 186 -11.11 11.70 23.88
N ARG A 187 -11.91 11.47 24.94
CA ARG A 187 -13.14 12.23 25.19
C ARG A 187 -12.85 13.67 25.62
N ASN A 188 -11.65 13.95 26.12
CA ASN A 188 -11.18 15.31 26.36
C ASN A 188 -10.88 16.00 25.01
N LYS A 189 -11.59 17.10 24.73
CA LYS A 189 -11.45 17.87 23.48
C LYS A 189 -10.02 18.32 23.22
N TRP A 190 -9.28 18.75 24.24
CA TRP A 190 -7.91 19.25 24.08
C TRP A 190 -6.95 18.13 23.69
N LEU A 191 -7.09 16.94 24.30
CA LEU A 191 -6.30 15.77 23.93
C LEU A 191 -6.64 15.31 22.50
N ALA A 192 -7.93 15.32 22.14
CA ALA A 192 -8.35 14.96 20.79
C ALA A 192 -7.82 15.93 19.71
N MET A 193 -7.83 17.22 20.03
CA MET A 193 -7.31 18.28 19.17
C MET A 193 -5.78 18.19 19.05
N LEU A 194 -5.06 17.96 20.16
CA LEU A 194 -3.61 17.79 20.14
C LEU A 194 -3.20 16.59 19.26
N GLY A 195 -3.88 15.44 19.39
CA GLY A 195 -3.64 14.28 18.54
C GLY A 195 -3.90 14.58 17.06
N SER A 196 -4.99 15.29 16.76
CA SER A 196 -5.35 15.64 15.38
C SER A 196 -4.36 16.61 14.75
N TRP A 197 -3.93 17.66 15.47
CA TRP A 197 -2.91 18.59 14.99
C TRP A 197 -1.53 17.94 14.89
N GLY A 198 -1.21 17.00 15.79
CA GLY A 198 -0.01 16.18 15.67
C GLY A 198 0.05 15.46 14.32
N PHE A 199 -1.04 14.80 13.92
CA PHE A 199 -1.13 14.18 12.59
C PHE A 199 -1.04 15.19 11.45
N ILE A 200 -1.79 16.29 11.50
CA ILE A 200 -1.79 17.32 10.45
C ILE A 200 -0.38 17.86 10.21
N VAL A 201 0.29 18.31 11.27
CA VAL A 201 1.61 18.92 11.16
C VAL A 201 2.63 17.90 10.69
N TRP A 202 2.64 16.71 11.27
CA TRP A 202 3.57 15.66 10.86
C TRP A 202 3.39 15.24 9.40
N GLU A 203 2.15 15.07 8.93
CA GLU A 203 1.85 14.72 7.53
C GLU A 203 2.26 15.83 6.56
N ILE A 204 2.00 17.10 6.88
CA ILE A 204 2.40 18.26 6.06
C ILE A 204 3.92 18.40 6.00
N LEU A 205 4.61 18.12 7.10
CA LEU A 205 6.06 18.20 7.17
C LEU A 205 6.77 16.95 6.62
N PHE A 206 6.04 15.91 6.20
CA PHE A 206 6.64 14.68 5.67
C PHE A 206 7.63 14.90 4.52
N PRO A 207 7.47 15.86 3.59
CA PRO A 207 8.48 16.16 2.58
C PRO A 207 9.87 16.50 3.14
N LEU A 208 9.94 17.04 4.36
CA LEU A 208 11.21 17.32 5.04
C LEU A 208 11.99 16.05 5.40
N SER A 209 11.38 14.87 5.33
CA SER A 209 12.07 13.58 5.46
C SER A 209 13.23 13.43 4.47
N LEU A 210 13.23 14.14 3.33
CA LEU A 210 14.33 14.08 2.36
C LEU A 210 15.60 14.82 2.80
N LEU A 211 15.54 15.66 3.83
CA LEU A 211 16.67 16.50 4.23
C LEU A 211 17.78 15.74 4.97
N ASP A 212 17.44 14.64 5.65
CA ASP A 212 18.40 13.79 6.38
C ASP A 212 17.84 12.36 6.49
N PRO A 213 18.59 11.30 6.14
CA PRO A 213 18.13 9.92 6.27
C PRO A 213 17.77 9.51 7.71
N ARG A 214 18.36 10.12 8.73
CA ARG A 214 17.97 9.93 10.14
C ARG A 214 16.60 10.51 10.41
N LEU A 215 16.32 11.70 9.88
CA LEU A 215 15.00 12.31 9.93
C LEU A 215 13.98 11.46 9.16
N ALA A 216 14.34 10.95 7.98
CA ALA A 216 13.50 10.02 7.21
C ALA A 216 13.13 8.78 8.03
N ALA A 217 14.09 8.20 8.76
CA ALA A 217 13.85 7.05 9.62
C ALA A 217 12.87 7.38 10.76
N VAL A 218 13.00 8.55 11.40
CA VAL A 218 12.04 9.02 12.42
C VAL A 218 10.64 9.19 11.85
N PHE A 219 10.51 9.84 10.69
CA PHE A 219 9.22 9.97 10.01
C PHE A 219 8.64 8.59 9.66
N CYS A 220 9.43 7.69 9.06
CA CYS A 220 8.97 6.33 8.76
C CYS A 220 8.57 5.54 10.02
N ALA A 221 9.24 5.74 11.15
CA ALA A 221 8.88 5.09 12.42
C ALA A 221 7.54 5.60 12.98
N VAL A 222 7.30 6.91 12.93
CA VAL A 222 5.99 7.49 13.29
C VAL A 222 4.90 6.98 12.35
N ALA A 223 5.19 6.89 11.04
CA ALA A 223 4.29 6.32 10.06
C ALA A 223 3.99 4.84 10.34
N ALA A 224 4.99 4.05 10.71
CA ALA A 224 4.82 2.65 11.09
C ALA A 224 3.87 2.52 12.28
N LEU A 225 4.07 3.33 13.32
CA LEU A 225 3.19 3.36 14.49
C LEU A 225 1.76 3.74 14.09
N PHE A 226 1.60 4.80 13.29
CA PHE A 226 0.29 5.21 12.80
C PHE A 226 -0.42 4.09 12.03
N HIS A 227 0.26 3.47 11.06
CA HIS A 227 -0.32 2.38 10.27
C HIS A 227 -0.62 1.14 11.11
N PHE A 228 0.19 0.88 12.14
CA PHE A 228 -0.09 -0.19 13.10
C PHE A 228 -1.35 0.10 13.92
N LEU A 229 -1.53 1.34 14.40
CA LEU A 229 -2.75 1.74 15.10
C LEU A 229 -3.98 1.65 14.18
N VAL A 230 -3.83 2.00 12.90
CA VAL A 230 -4.89 1.81 11.90
C VAL A 230 -5.23 0.32 11.75
N PHE A 231 -4.23 -0.54 11.61
CA PHE A 231 -4.43 -2.00 11.61
C PHE A 231 -5.15 -2.47 12.88
N TRP A 232 -4.68 -2.06 14.05
CA TRP A 232 -5.20 -2.52 15.34
C TRP A 232 -6.65 -2.09 15.59
N PHE A 233 -6.96 -0.82 15.39
CA PHE A 233 -8.30 -0.29 15.68
C PHE A 233 -9.31 -0.56 14.57
N PHE A 234 -8.89 -0.54 13.30
CA PHE A 234 -9.80 -0.65 12.15
C PHE A 234 -9.73 -2.00 11.43
N GLY A 235 -8.88 -2.93 11.88
CA GLY A 235 -8.73 -4.27 11.29
C GLY A 235 -8.22 -4.26 9.85
N LEU A 236 -7.52 -3.21 9.44
CA LEU A 236 -6.98 -3.06 8.09
C LEU A 236 -5.64 -3.79 7.96
N ASN A 237 -5.67 -5.13 8.00
CA ASN A 237 -4.50 -6.01 8.02
C ASN A 237 -3.46 -5.70 6.93
N ARG A 238 -3.92 -5.51 5.69
CA ARG A 238 -3.04 -5.24 4.53
C ARG A 238 -2.42 -3.85 4.59
N PHE A 239 -3.10 -2.90 5.22
CA PHE A 239 -2.72 -1.50 5.22
C PHE A 239 -1.37 -1.30 5.88
N PHE A 240 -1.16 -1.87 7.06
CA PHE A 240 0.13 -1.80 7.74
C PHE A 240 1.29 -2.29 6.84
N TRP A 241 1.20 -3.51 6.33
CA TRP A 241 2.29 -4.10 5.56
C TRP A 241 2.52 -3.40 4.21
N ALA A 242 1.46 -3.01 3.50
CA ALA A 242 1.58 -2.33 2.22
C ALA A 242 2.34 -1.00 2.33
N TRP A 243 2.07 -0.21 3.37
CA TRP A 243 2.73 1.09 3.56
C TRP A 243 4.19 0.97 4.00
N LEU A 244 4.53 -0.02 4.84
CA LEU A 244 5.90 -0.28 5.26
C LEU A 244 6.84 -0.57 4.08
N CYS A 245 6.31 -1.10 2.97
CA CYS A 245 7.08 -1.40 1.77
C CYS A 245 7.71 -0.16 1.12
N ALA A 246 7.17 1.04 1.37
CA ALA A 246 7.70 2.28 0.81
C ALA A 246 8.89 2.85 1.61
N PHE A 247 9.08 2.44 2.88
CA PHE A 247 10.04 3.09 3.78
C PHE A 247 11.50 2.95 3.36
N PRO A 248 11.98 1.78 2.88
CA PRO A 248 13.36 1.68 2.44
C PRO A 248 13.67 2.58 1.24
N ALA A 249 12.69 2.79 0.34
CA ALA A 249 12.83 3.73 -0.77
C ALA A 249 12.90 5.19 -0.30
N ILE A 250 12.04 5.60 0.65
CA ILE A 250 12.07 6.96 1.23
C ILE A 250 13.43 7.24 1.89
N ILE A 251 13.90 6.34 2.75
CA ILE A 251 15.18 6.50 3.46
C ILE A 251 16.36 6.53 2.47
N TRP A 252 16.33 5.67 1.45
CA TRP A 252 17.36 5.68 0.41
C TRP A 252 17.35 7.00 -0.38
N CYS A 253 16.19 7.47 -0.84
CA CYS A 253 16.07 8.74 -1.56
C CYS A 253 16.52 9.93 -0.70
N SER A 254 16.21 9.93 0.60
CA SER A 254 16.69 10.93 1.55
C SER A 254 18.22 10.93 1.67
N ALA A 255 18.85 9.76 1.79
CA ALA A 255 20.30 9.65 1.79
C ALA A 255 20.94 10.16 0.49
N GLN A 256 20.34 9.86 -0.67
CA GLN A 256 20.83 10.34 -1.97
C GLN A 256 20.64 11.84 -2.18
N PHE A 257 19.56 12.41 -1.64
CA PHE A 257 19.25 13.83 -1.77
C PHE A 257 20.14 14.67 -0.87
N SER A 258 20.20 14.33 0.43
CA SER A 258 20.99 15.06 1.42
C SER A 258 22.50 15.05 1.12
N ALA A 259 23.03 13.95 0.57
CA ALA A 259 24.44 13.85 0.16
C ALA A 259 24.86 14.83 -0.95
N ARG A 260 23.92 15.58 -1.58
CA ARG A 260 24.24 16.63 -2.55
C ARG A 260 24.52 17.98 -1.91
N PHE A 261 24.19 18.13 -0.63
CA PHE A 261 24.26 19.40 0.10
C PHE A 261 25.27 19.35 1.27
N ILE A 262 25.93 18.21 1.46
CA ILE A 262 27.02 17.97 2.41
C ILE A 262 28.29 17.76 1.57
#